data_AF-A0A7S1D760-F1
#
_entry.id   AF-A0A7S1D760-F1
#
_cell.length_a   1.000
_cell.length_b   1.000
_cell.length_c   1.000
_cell.angle_alpha   90.00
_cell.angle_beta   90.00
_cell.angle_gamma   90.00
#
_symmetry.space_group_name_H-M   'P 1'
#
loop_
_entity.id
_entity.type
_entity.pdbx_description
1 polymer ?
#
loop_
_entity_poly.entity_id
_entity_poly.type
_entity_poly.pdbx_seq_one_letter_code
_entity_poly.pdbx_strand_id
1 'polypeptide(L)'
;MIQQNKVYTLSGGRLKVANVQWNTCKSSFEVTFDQNAEIHLADDTGEIQNQIFDFVTIADLENTDAGKTVDIIGVVKAVGEPASLISKKSGQELTK
;
A
#
# COMPACT_ATOMS: atom_id res chain seq x y z
N MET A 1 -13.46 1.39 -15.36
CA MET A 1 -13.27 1.05 -13.94
C MET A 1 -11.95 0.29 -13.82
N ILE A 2 -11.08 0.65 -12.88
CA ILE A 2 -9.78 -0.01 -12.66
C ILE A 2 -9.99 -1.18 -11.70
N GLN A 3 -9.35 -2.31 -11.98
CA GLN A 3 -9.44 -3.53 -11.18
C GLN A 3 -8.06 -3.93 -10.68
N GLN A 4 -8.00 -4.47 -9.46
CA GLN A 4 -6.77 -5.02 -8.90
C GLN A 4 -6.30 -6.23 -9.71
N ASN A 5 -4.98 -6.43 -9.81
CA ASN A 5 -4.34 -7.55 -10.52
C ASN A 5 -4.64 -7.57 -12.03
N LYS A 6 -4.76 -6.39 -12.65
CA LYS A 6 -4.88 -6.20 -14.10
C LYS A 6 -3.82 -5.22 -14.58
N VAL A 7 -3.40 -5.37 -15.85
CA VAL A 7 -2.37 -4.54 -16.49
C VAL A 7 -3.03 -3.42 -17.29
N TYR A 8 -2.46 -2.21 -17.20
CA TYR A 8 -2.99 -1.03 -17.86
C TYR A 8 -1.88 -0.21 -18.50
N THR A 9 -2.16 0.36 -19.68
CA THR A 9 -1.38 1.48 -20.22
C THR A 9 -2.00 2.78 -19.72
N LEU A 10 -1.14 3.68 -19.21
CA LEU A 10 -1.53 4.95 -18.61
C LEU A 10 -0.88 6.08 -19.41
N SER A 11 -1.65 7.09 -19.82
CA SER A 11 -1.14 8.30 -20.47
C SER A 11 -1.75 9.56 -19.84
N GLY A 12 -1.01 10.67 -19.89
CA GLY A 12 -1.40 11.93 -19.27
C GLY A 12 -1.23 11.95 -17.74
N GLY A 13 -1.96 12.86 -17.08
CA GLY A 13 -1.83 13.11 -15.65
C GLY A 13 -0.67 14.04 -15.27
N ARG A 14 -0.61 14.38 -13.99
CA ARG A 14 0.37 15.32 -13.43
C ARG A 14 1.26 14.64 -12.41
N LEU A 15 2.57 14.74 -12.62
CA LEU A 15 3.59 14.30 -11.67
C LEU A 15 3.74 15.32 -10.53
N LYS A 16 3.85 14.83 -9.30
CA LYS A 16 4.11 15.62 -8.08
C LYS A 16 5.15 14.91 -7.23
N VAL A 17 5.80 15.64 -6.34
CA VAL A 17 6.67 15.03 -5.33
C VAL A 17 5.83 14.15 -4.42
N ALA A 18 6.27 12.91 -4.19
CA ALA A 18 5.54 11.94 -3.38
C ALA A 18 5.41 12.41 -1.93
N ASN A 19 4.22 12.26 -1.35
CA ASN A 19 4.01 12.56 0.07
C ASN A 19 4.30 11.34 0.93
N VAL A 20 5.54 11.20 1.40
CA VAL A 20 6.04 10.05 2.18
C VAL A 20 5.32 9.82 3.50
N GLN A 21 4.53 10.79 4.00
CA GLN A 21 3.71 10.62 5.20
C GLN A 21 2.50 9.69 4.94
N TRP A 22 2.01 9.65 3.69
CA TRP A 22 0.78 8.93 3.31
C TRP A 22 0.99 7.91 2.18
N ASN A 23 2.15 7.96 1.53
CA ASN A 23 2.52 7.09 0.42
C ASN A 23 3.76 6.28 0.79
N THR A 24 3.64 4.96 0.79
CA THR A 24 4.73 4.03 1.11
C THR A 24 5.55 3.60 -0.11
N CYS A 25 5.17 4.02 -1.32
CA CYS A 25 5.93 3.71 -2.52
C CYS A 25 7.31 4.38 -2.49
N LYS A 26 8.34 3.64 -2.92
CA LYS A 26 9.73 4.14 -2.98
C LYS A 26 9.98 5.21 -4.05
N SER A 27 9.00 5.46 -4.93
CA SER A 27 9.11 6.50 -5.95
C SER A 27 9.16 7.88 -5.30
N SER A 28 10.11 8.73 -5.71
CA SER A 28 10.17 10.14 -5.27
C SER A 28 9.02 10.99 -5.81
N PHE A 29 8.23 10.44 -6.73
CA PHE A 29 7.10 11.11 -7.37
C PHE A 29 5.83 10.26 -7.34
N GLU A 30 4.70 10.94 -7.36
CA GLU A 30 3.37 10.36 -7.50
C GLU A 30 2.62 11.01 -8.67
N VAL A 31 1.75 10.24 -9.32
CA VAL A 31 0.96 10.68 -10.47
C VAL A 31 -0.48 10.91 -10.03
N THR A 32 -1.01 12.10 -10.32
CA THR A 32 -2.45 12.39 -10.20
C THR A 32 -3.06 12.43 -11.60
N PHE A 33 -4.01 11.54 -11.88
CA PHE A 33 -4.78 11.58 -13.13
C PHE A 33 -5.91 12.62 -13.06
N ASP A 34 -6.17 13.27 -14.18
CA ASP A 34 -7.27 14.22 -14.37
C ASP A 34 -8.16 13.78 -15.54
N GLN A 35 -9.07 14.65 -15.99
CA GLN A 35 -10.02 14.33 -17.07
C GLN A 35 -9.36 14.07 -18.43
N ASN A 36 -8.10 14.46 -18.62
CA ASN A 36 -7.35 14.26 -19.86
C ASN A 36 -6.51 12.97 -19.84
N ALA A 37 -6.52 12.22 -18.74
CA ALA A 37 -5.78 10.98 -18.64
C ALA A 37 -6.46 9.86 -19.44
N GLU A 38 -5.66 9.04 -20.14
CA GLU A 38 -6.14 7.85 -20.82
C GLU A 38 -5.64 6.60 -20.09
N ILE A 39 -6.56 5.68 -19.81
CA ILE A 39 -6.30 4.44 -19.08
C ILE A 39 -6.95 3.30 -19.86
N HIS A 40 -6.12 2.43 -20.45
CA HIS A 40 -6.58 1.30 -21.25
C HIS A 40 -6.13 -0.02 -20.63
N LEU A 41 -7.03 -1.01 -20.59
CA LEU A 41 -6.68 -2.37 -20.23
C LEU A 41 -5.72 -2.92 -21.28
N ALA A 42 -4.66 -3.57 -20.84
CA ALA A 42 -3.68 -4.21 -21.69
C ALA A 42 -3.52 -5.68 -21.30
N ASP A 43 -2.98 -6.46 -22.24
CA ASP A 43 -2.65 -7.85 -22.00
C ASP A 43 -1.49 -7.97 -21.02
N ASP A 44 -1.59 -8.93 -20.10
CA ASP A 44 -0.52 -9.22 -19.16
C ASP A 44 0.51 -10.13 -19.85
N THR A 45 1.65 -9.53 -20.22
CA THR A 45 2.76 -10.25 -20.86
C THR A 45 3.59 -11.06 -19.85
N GLY A 46 3.32 -10.93 -18.55
CA GLY A 46 4.12 -11.53 -17.48
C GLY A 46 5.47 -10.81 -17.24
N GLU A 47 5.74 -9.72 -17.96
CA GLU A 47 6.97 -8.94 -17.81
C GLU A 47 6.89 -7.92 -16.64
N ILE A 48 5.68 -7.58 -16.21
CA ILE A 48 5.45 -6.63 -15.12
C ILE A 48 5.59 -7.38 -13.80
N GLN A 49 6.54 -6.93 -12.98
CA GLN A 49 6.73 -7.51 -11.64
C GLN A 49 5.50 -7.27 -10.78
N ASN A 50 4.96 -8.34 -10.20
CA ASN A 50 3.92 -8.25 -9.20
C ASN A 50 4.52 -7.72 -7.89
N GLN A 51 3.92 -6.65 -7.37
CA GLN A 51 4.08 -6.07 -6.04
C GLN A 51 5.50 -6.17 -5.44
N ILE A 52 6.26 -5.07 -5.55
CA ILE A 52 7.60 -4.96 -4.97
C ILE A 52 7.47 -4.69 -3.47
N PHE A 53 8.05 -5.57 -2.64
CA PHE A 53 8.09 -5.44 -1.18
C PHE A 53 9.50 -5.10 -0.70
N ASP A 54 9.57 -4.39 0.42
CA ASP A 54 10.83 -4.08 1.13
C ASP A 54 10.80 -4.66 2.54
N PHE A 55 10.97 -5.98 2.63
CA PHE A 55 10.77 -6.68 3.88
C PHE A 55 11.79 -6.31 4.95
N VAL A 56 11.26 -5.93 6.12
CA VAL A 56 12.01 -5.83 7.37
C VAL A 56 11.83 -7.15 8.11
N THR A 57 12.92 -7.70 8.66
CA THR A 57 12.83 -8.94 9.43
C THR A 57 12.12 -8.67 10.76
N ILE A 58 11.45 -9.70 11.31
CA ILE A 58 10.79 -9.58 12.62
C ILE A 58 11.80 -9.18 13.71
N ALA A 59 13.05 -9.63 13.61
CA ALA A 59 14.11 -9.27 14.55
C ALA A 59 14.50 -7.79 14.46
N ASP A 60 14.46 -7.18 13.27
CA ASP A 60 14.88 -5.79 13.07
C ASP A 60 13.79 -4.76 13.42
N LEU A 61 12.56 -5.20 13.75
CA LEU A 61 11.47 -4.30 14.12
C LEU A 61 11.78 -3.47 15.38
N GLU A 62 12.56 -4.02 16.31
CA GLU A 62 12.94 -3.29 17.52
C GLU A 62 13.81 -2.06 17.23
N ASN A 63 14.53 -2.09 16.10
CA ASN A 63 15.38 -1.00 15.62
C ASN A 63 14.65 -0.05 14.66
N THR A 64 13.36 -0.28 14.42
CA THR A 64 12.55 0.53 13.51
C THR A 64 11.86 1.66 14.27
N ASP A 65 11.89 2.87 13.72
CA ASP A 65 11.26 4.04 14.33
C ASP A 65 9.74 3.87 14.52
N ALA A 66 9.26 4.27 15.69
CA ALA A 66 7.84 4.25 15.99
C ALA A 66 7.04 5.12 15.00
N GLY A 67 5.99 4.54 14.42
CA GLY A 67 5.14 5.21 13.43
C GLY A 67 5.61 5.05 11.97
N LYS A 68 6.76 4.41 11.73
CA LYS A 68 7.20 4.04 10.38
C LYS A 68 6.37 2.85 9.86
N THR A 69 6.02 2.87 8.58
CA THR A 69 5.40 1.72 7.90
C THR A 69 6.48 0.81 7.34
N VAL A 70 6.31 -0.50 7.49
CA VAL A 70 7.25 -1.54 7.03
C VAL A 70 6.51 -2.72 6.42
N ASP A 71 7.14 -3.40 5.47
CA ASP A 71 6.65 -4.67 4.95
C ASP A 71 7.24 -5.82 5.79
N ILE A 72 6.44 -6.81 6.14
CA ILE A 72 6.89 -8.00 6.88
C ILE A 72 6.36 -9.25 6.19
N ILE A 73 7.17 -10.30 6.17
CA ILE A 73 6.74 -11.65 5.78
C ILE A 73 7.06 -12.62 6.91
N GLY A 74 6.13 -13.54 7.19
CA GLY A 74 6.30 -14.50 8.28
C GLY A 74 5.24 -15.60 8.24
N VAL A 75 5.45 -16.62 9.07
CA VAL A 75 4.51 -17.73 9.23
C VAL A 75 3.54 -17.42 10.37
N VAL A 76 2.24 -17.54 10.10
CA VAL A 76 1.21 -17.38 11.13
C VAL A 76 1.30 -18.56 12.11
N LYS A 77 1.70 -18.27 13.36
CA LYS A 77 1.82 -19.29 14.42
C LYS A 77 0.51 -19.55 15.15
N ALA A 78 -0.26 -18.49 15.41
CA ALA A 78 -1.55 -18.54 16.08
C ALA A 78 -2.35 -17.26 15.76
N VAL A 79 -3.67 -17.34 15.82
CA VAL A 79 -4.60 -16.22 15.67
C VAL A 79 -5.51 -16.23 16.90
N GLY A 80 -5.67 -15.09 17.57
CA GLY A 80 -6.57 -14.94 18.73
C GLY A 80 -8.00 -14.63 18.31
N GLU A 81 -8.92 -14.68 19.28
CA GLU A 81 -10.32 -14.28 19.05
C GLU A 81 -10.44 -12.77 18.81
N PRO A 82 -11.35 -12.32 17.91
CA PRO A 82 -11.60 -10.91 17.68
C PRO A 82 -12.07 -10.21 18.95
N ALA A 83 -11.58 -8.99 19.20
CA ALA A 83 -11.94 -8.19 20.35
C ALA A 83 -12.71 -6.92 19.94
N SER A 84 -13.80 -6.61 20.63
CA SER A 84 -14.47 -5.31 20.49
C SER A 84 -13.85 -4.27 21.43
N LEU A 85 -13.52 -3.10 20.89
CA LEU A 85 -12.86 -1.99 21.58
C LEU A 85 -13.61 -0.68 21.28
N ILE A 86 -13.79 0.16 22.30
CA ILE A 86 -14.32 1.52 22.09
C ILE A 86 -13.16 2.50 21.98
N SER A 87 -13.09 3.20 20.84
CA SER A 87 -12.11 4.27 20.63
C SER A 87 -12.35 5.41 21.62
N LYS A 88 -11.37 5.70 22.48
CA LYS A 88 -11.44 6.83 23.43
C LYS A 88 -11.53 8.19 22.73
N LYS A 89 -11.04 8.30 21.49
CA LYS A 89 -11.00 9.56 20.74
C LYS A 89 -12.29 9.82 19.96
N SER A 90 -12.83 8.78 19.31
CA SER A 90 -14.00 8.91 18.43
C SER A 90 -15.30 8.35 19.01
N GLY A 91 -15.23 7.59 20.12
CA GLY A 91 -16.39 6.90 20.72
C GLY A 91 -16.93 5.73 19.89
N GLN A 92 -16.32 5.44 18.72
CA GLN A 92 -16.74 4.35 17.85
C GLN A 92 -16.27 2.99 18.37
N GLU A 93 -17.12 1.98 18.17
CA GLU A 93 -16.80 0.57 18.35
C GLU A 93 -15.90 0.09 17.19
N LEU A 94 -14.81 -0.59 17.55
CA LEU A 94 -13.80 -1.14 16.64
C LEU A 94 -13.63 -2.62 16.95
N THR A 95 -13.74 -3.47 15.93
CA THR A 95 -13.37 -4.89 16.04
C THR A 95 -11.90 -5.03 15.64
N LYS A 96 -11.08 -5.62 16.50
CA LYS A 96 -9.66 -5.96 16.25
C LYS A 96 -9.46 -7.46 16.14
#